data_AF-A0A449AHG4-F1
#
_entry.id   AF-A0A449AHG4-F1
#
_cell.length_a   1.000
_cell.length_b   1.000
_cell.length_c   1.000
_cell.angle_alpha   90.00
_cell.angle_beta   90.00
_cell.angle_gamma   90.00
#
_symmetry.space_group_name_H-M   'P 1'
#
loop_
_entity.id
_entity.type
_entity.pdbx_description
1 polymer ?
#
loop_
_entity_poly.entity_id
_entity_poly.type
_entity_poly.pdbx_seq_one_letter_code
_entity_poly.pdbx_strand_id
1 'polypeptide(L)'
;MIIKYEDLKNNTDSIMIRSINVLSIYDTFRKIFSIILDPSNPNFHQLTWNFFTRNDQFSPIIYDFIFYLFIYLKDKKYLGSNIEHQNSFSDIKAIFRQNLDYQDLKSKVFKEAKNIFKLANLDGDLNDILVLVEEFDIFKNIEQKQKIQILNFDIEPFDGCDIPS
;
A
#
# COMPACT_ATOMS: atom_id res chain seq x y z
N MET A 1 11.95 4.14 13.67
CA MET A 1 11.16 3.87 14.90
C MET A 1 10.49 2.54 14.73
N ILE A 2 10.59 1.65 15.72
CA ILE A 2 9.95 0.34 15.62
C ILE A 2 8.51 0.43 16.13
N ILE A 3 7.53 0.18 15.27
CA ILE A 3 6.10 0.15 15.60
C ILE A 3 5.56 -1.27 15.39
N LYS A 4 4.84 -1.83 16.36
CA LYS A 4 4.09 -3.09 16.15
C LYS A 4 2.77 -2.83 15.44
N TYR A 5 2.33 -3.78 14.62
CA TYR A 5 1.00 -3.71 14.01
C TYR A 5 -0.14 -3.51 15.03
N GLU A 6 -0.09 -4.19 16.18
CA GLU A 6 -1.11 -4.00 17.22
C GLU A 6 -1.08 -2.60 17.84
N ASP A 7 0.10 -1.97 17.97
CA ASP A 7 0.19 -0.59 18.48
C ASP A 7 -0.43 0.39 17.48
N LEU A 8 -0.21 0.15 16.18
CA LEU A 8 -0.84 0.88 15.09
C LEU A 8 -2.37 0.73 15.15
N LYS A 9 -2.87 -0.49 15.22
CA LYS A 9 -4.31 -0.79 15.27
C LYS A 9 -5.01 -0.15 16.45
N ASN A 10 -4.35 -0.11 17.61
CA ASN A 10 -4.89 0.48 18.83
C ASN A 10 -4.60 2.00 18.95
N ASN A 11 -3.88 2.58 17.98
CA ASN A 11 -3.36 3.95 18.04
C ASN A 11 -2.68 4.26 19.39
N THR A 12 -1.89 3.31 19.90
CA THR A 12 -1.14 3.46 21.15
C THR A 12 -0.28 4.72 21.10
N ASP A 13 -0.24 5.50 22.17
CA ASP A 13 0.54 6.76 22.26
C ASP A 13 0.26 7.78 21.14
N SER A 14 -0.93 7.72 20.52
CA SER A 14 -1.32 8.61 19.42
C SER A 14 -0.35 8.61 18.24
N ILE A 15 0.27 7.45 17.93
CA ILE A 15 1.28 7.33 16.87
C ILE A 15 0.76 7.75 15.49
N MET A 16 -0.55 7.69 15.25
CA MET A 16 -1.18 8.12 13.99
C MET A 16 -1.05 9.62 13.68
N ILE A 17 -0.69 10.45 14.66
CA ILE A 17 -0.51 11.91 14.45
C ILE A 17 0.84 12.22 13.78
N ARG A 18 1.77 11.26 13.75
CA ARG A 18 3.14 11.50 13.28
C ARG A 18 3.20 11.53 11.75
N SER A 19 3.87 12.54 11.21
CA SER A 19 4.28 12.57 9.81
C SER A 19 5.39 11.55 9.56
N ILE A 20 5.18 10.65 8.61
CA ILE A 20 6.07 9.53 8.33
C ILE A 20 6.72 9.67 6.95
N ASN A 21 7.97 9.20 6.84
CA ASN A 21 8.63 9.05 5.55
C ASN A 21 7.87 8.06 4.66
N VAL A 22 7.44 8.51 3.49
CA VAL A 22 6.71 7.70 2.50
C VAL A 22 7.46 6.42 2.10
N LEU A 23 8.80 6.42 2.10
CA LEU A 23 9.61 5.23 1.85
C LEU A 23 9.37 4.15 2.92
N SER A 24 9.17 4.53 4.18
CA SER A 24 8.85 3.58 5.26
C SER A 24 7.49 2.91 5.07
N ILE A 25 6.51 3.64 4.52
CA ILE A 25 5.18 3.07 4.20
C ILE A 25 5.29 2.09 3.02
N TYR A 26 6.00 2.48 1.96
CA TYR A 26 6.30 1.59 0.84
C TYR A 26 7.01 0.30 1.29
N ASP A 27 8.05 0.42 2.10
CA ASP A 27 8.79 -0.73 2.64
C ASP A 27 7.91 -1.62 3.53
N THR A 28 7.00 -1.01 4.28
CA THR A 28 6.02 -1.74 5.08
C THR A 28 5.06 -2.53 4.19
N PHE A 29 4.52 -1.93 3.13
CA PHE A 29 3.68 -2.66 2.18
C PHE A 29 4.43 -3.85 1.58
N ARG A 30 5.69 -3.67 1.17
CA ARG A 30 6.51 -4.77 0.64
C ARG A 30 6.71 -5.92 1.64
N LYS A 31 6.95 -5.59 2.92
CA LYS A 31 7.05 -6.58 4.00
C LYS A 31 5.74 -7.33 4.23
N ILE A 32 4.60 -6.65 4.10
CA ILE A 32 3.29 -7.32 4.17
C ILE A 32 3.14 -8.27 2.98
N PHE A 33 3.43 -7.81 1.76
CA PHE A 33 3.34 -8.63 0.54
C PHE A 33 4.25 -9.85 0.55
N SER A 34 5.45 -9.77 1.14
CA SER A 34 6.35 -10.92 1.25
C SER A 34 5.81 -12.02 2.17
N ILE A 35 4.85 -11.70 3.04
CA ILE A 35 4.14 -12.67 3.89
C ILE A 35 2.91 -13.25 3.18
N ILE A 36 2.17 -12.43 2.42
CA ILE A 36 0.89 -12.84 1.84
C ILE A 36 0.99 -13.46 0.44
N LEU A 37 2.03 -13.14 -0.33
CA LEU A 37 2.23 -13.64 -1.68
C LEU A 37 3.12 -14.90 -1.69
N ASP A 38 2.75 -15.82 -2.57
CA ASP A 38 3.61 -16.93 -2.93
C ASP A 38 4.64 -16.46 -3.96
N PRO A 39 5.91 -16.92 -3.91
CA PRO A 39 6.93 -16.57 -4.91
C PRO A 39 6.53 -16.85 -6.37
N SER A 40 5.60 -17.77 -6.61
CA SER A 40 5.03 -18.07 -7.94
C SER A 40 3.98 -17.05 -8.41
N ASN A 41 3.56 -16.10 -7.56
CA ASN A 41 2.60 -15.08 -7.95
C ASN A 41 3.21 -14.18 -9.05
N PRO A 42 2.50 -13.93 -10.16
CA PRO A 42 3.02 -13.08 -11.24
C PRO A 42 3.43 -11.66 -10.84
N ASN A 43 2.87 -11.13 -9.75
CA ASN A 43 3.16 -9.80 -9.24
C ASN A 43 4.12 -9.82 -8.04
N PHE A 44 4.69 -10.98 -7.67
CA PHE A 44 5.52 -11.13 -6.47
C PHE A 44 6.69 -10.14 -6.46
N HIS A 45 7.44 -10.06 -7.56
CA HIS A 45 8.60 -9.19 -7.66
C HIS A 45 8.21 -7.72 -7.51
N GLN A 46 7.19 -7.27 -8.23
CA GLN A 46 6.72 -5.89 -8.23
C GLN A 46 6.21 -5.46 -6.85
N LEU A 47 5.67 -6.38 -6.07
CA LEU A 47 5.07 -6.09 -4.76
C LEU A 47 5.99 -6.33 -3.56
N THR A 48 7.13 -7.01 -3.72
CA THR A 48 8.00 -7.39 -2.59
C THR A 48 9.43 -6.85 -2.69
N TRP A 49 9.95 -6.65 -3.90
CA TRP A 49 11.32 -6.20 -4.08
C TRP A 49 11.45 -4.69 -3.88
N ASN A 50 12.58 -4.27 -3.31
CA ASN A 50 12.89 -2.86 -3.21
C ASN A 50 13.47 -2.39 -4.55
N PHE A 51 12.75 -1.49 -5.24
CA PHE A 51 13.27 -0.84 -6.44
C PHE A 51 13.82 0.56 -6.17
N PHE A 52 13.69 1.05 -4.93
CA PHE A 52 14.21 2.36 -4.54
C PHE A 52 15.74 2.38 -4.56
N THR A 53 16.28 3.37 -5.26
CA THR A 53 17.72 3.60 -5.38
C THR A 53 18.11 5.03 -5.01
N ARG A 54 17.27 6.02 -5.34
CA ARG A 54 17.50 7.46 -5.13
C ARG A 54 16.17 8.23 -5.12
N ASN A 55 16.14 9.35 -4.41
CA ASN A 55 14.93 10.15 -4.13
C ASN A 55 14.18 10.64 -5.38
N ASP A 56 14.89 11.08 -6.42
CA ASP A 56 14.33 11.57 -7.69
C ASP A 56 13.82 10.47 -8.64
N GLN A 57 13.89 9.21 -8.21
CA GLN A 57 13.32 8.07 -8.92
C GLN A 57 12.17 7.43 -8.12
N PHE A 58 11.79 7.99 -6.98
CA PHE A 58 10.79 7.37 -6.14
C PHE A 58 9.38 7.49 -6.73
N SER A 59 9.05 8.64 -7.33
CA SER A 59 7.75 8.85 -7.97
C SER A 59 7.37 7.77 -8.99
N PRO A 60 8.20 7.44 -10.01
CA PRO A 60 7.89 6.36 -10.94
C PRO A 60 7.83 4.98 -10.25
N ILE A 61 8.65 4.73 -9.23
CA ILE A 61 8.61 3.46 -8.48
C ILE A 61 7.27 3.29 -7.77
N ILE A 62 6.77 4.33 -7.09
CA ILE A 62 5.47 4.28 -6.42
C ILE A 62 4.34 4.17 -7.44
N TYR A 63 4.43 4.87 -8.56
CA TYR A 63 3.45 4.78 -9.62
C TYR A 63 3.32 3.36 -10.18
N ASP A 64 4.44 2.67 -10.40
CA ASP A 64 4.49 1.26 -10.76
C ASP A 64 3.93 0.37 -9.65
N PHE A 65 4.40 0.54 -8.42
CA PHE A 65 4.00 -0.26 -7.27
C PHE A 65 2.49 -0.19 -7.03
N ILE A 66 1.90 1.00 -7.01
CA ILE A 66 0.46 1.21 -6.81
C ILE A 66 -0.36 0.53 -7.91
N PHE A 67 0.12 0.57 -9.16
CA PHE A 67 -0.57 -0.13 -10.24
C PHE A 67 -0.59 -1.65 -10.02
N TYR A 68 0.55 -2.25 -9.70
CA TYR A 68 0.62 -3.69 -9.41
C TYR A 68 -0.14 -4.07 -8.13
N LEU A 69 -0.19 -3.17 -7.15
CA LEU A 69 -1.00 -3.32 -5.94
C LEU A 69 -2.47 -3.52 -6.34
N PHE A 70 -3.00 -2.67 -7.22
CA PHE A 70 -4.37 -2.80 -7.67
C PHE A 70 -4.60 -3.92 -8.69
N ILE A 71 -3.59 -4.34 -9.46
CA ILE A 71 -3.65 -5.60 -10.22
C ILE A 71 -3.89 -6.78 -9.27
N TYR A 72 -3.22 -6.81 -8.11
CA TYR A 72 -3.45 -7.84 -7.10
C TYR A 72 -4.81 -7.69 -6.42
N LEU A 73 -5.17 -6.47 -6.01
CA LEU A 73 -6.39 -6.22 -5.24
C LEU A 73 -7.67 -6.35 -6.05
N LYS A 74 -7.67 -6.14 -7.38
CA LYS A 74 -8.92 -6.14 -8.19
C LYS A 74 -9.77 -7.41 -8.03
N ASP A 75 -9.13 -8.55 -7.74
CA ASP A 75 -9.79 -9.85 -7.55
C ASP A 75 -10.16 -10.13 -6.08
N LYS A 76 -9.89 -9.18 -5.18
CA LYS A 76 -10.22 -9.22 -3.75
C LYS A 76 -11.54 -8.52 -3.45
N LYS A 77 -12.05 -8.79 -2.24
CA LYS A 77 -13.19 -8.08 -1.66
C LYS A 77 -12.69 -6.90 -0.84
N TYR A 78 -13.43 -5.80 -0.90
CA TYR A 78 -13.31 -4.72 0.05
C TYR A 78 -14.19 -5.04 1.27
N LEU A 79 -13.61 -4.88 2.46
CA LEU A 79 -14.18 -5.23 3.76
C LEU A 79 -14.38 -3.99 4.64
N GLY A 80 -13.80 -2.84 4.25
CA GLY A 80 -13.91 -1.59 4.99
C GLY A 80 -15.30 -0.95 4.95
N SER A 81 -15.49 0.07 5.78
CA SER A 81 -16.73 0.86 5.85
C SER A 81 -16.59 2.26 5.24
N ASN A 82 -15.39 2.67 4.83
CA ASN A 82 -15.18 3.95 4.16
C ASN A 82 -15.79 3.91 2.74
N ILE A 83 -16.80 4.75 2.52
CA ILE A 83 -17.57 4.82 1.27
C ILE A 83 -16.72 5.36 0.11
N GLU A 84 -15.83 6.32 0.38
CA GLU A 84 -14.96 6.90 -0.64
C GLU A 84 -13.95 5.85 -1.16
N HIS A 85 -13.35 5.10 -0.23
CA HIS A 85 -12.45 4.00 -0.58
C HIS A 85 -13.20 2.92 -1.38
N GLN A 86 -14.41 2.56 -0.95
CA GLN A 86 -15.23 1.56 -1.62
C GLN A 86 -15.58 1.96 -3.06
N ASN A 87 -15.99 3.22 -3.27
CA ASN A 87 -16.32 3.75 -4.58
C ASN A 87 -15.09 3.77 -5.49
N SER A 88 -13.97 4.32 -5.00
CA SER A 88 -12.71 4.38 -5.73
C SER A 88 -12.22 2.98 -6.12
N PHE A 89 -12.35 2.00 -5.23
CA PHE A 89 -11.98 0.61 -5.53
C PHE A 89 -12.92 -0.03 -6.57
N SER A 90 -14.22 0.26 -6.50
CA SER A 90 -15.18 -0.16 -7.53
C SER A 90 -14.83 0.42 -8.91
N ASP A 91 -14.45 1.70 -8.96
CA ASP A 91 -14.04 2.38 -10.18
C ASP A 91 -12.75 1.79 -10.76
N ILE A 92 -11.76 1.49 -9.92
CA ILE A 92 -10.55 0.75 -10.33
C ILE A 92 -10.90 -0.59 -10.96
N LYS A 93 -11.83 -1.36 -10.37
CA LYS A 93 -12.29 -2.64 -10.94
C LYS A 93 -13.00 -2.45 -12.28
N ALA A 94 -13.74 -1.35 -12.45
CA ALA A 94 -14.36 -1.00 -13.73
C ALA A 94 -13.30 -0.60 -14.77
N ILE A 95 -12.28 0.16 -14.38
CA ILE A 95 -11.15 0.57 -15.23
C ILE A 95 -10.42 -0.66 -15.79
N PHE A 96 -10.13 -1.68 -14.97
CA PHE A 96 -9.49 -2.93 -15.43
C PHE A 96 -10.31 -3.75 -16.44
N ARG A 97 -11.60 -3.45 -16.60
CA ARG A 97 -12.47 -4.10 -17.61
C ARG A 97 -12.53 -3.32 -18.93
N GLN A 98 -12.01 -2.10 -18.95
CA GLN A 98 -11.94 -1.29 -20.16
C GLN A 98 -10.80 -1.78 -21.05
N ASN A 99 -11.00 -1.72 -22.36
CA ASN A 99 -9.93 -1.98 -23.32
C ASN A 99 -9.11 -0.70 -23.54
N LEU A 100 -8.25 -0.39 -22.57
CA LEU A 100 -7.32 0.74 -22.62
C LEU A 100 -5.92 0.23 -22.93
N ASP A 101 -5.08 1.07 -23.53
CA ASP A 101 -3.65 0.78 -23.53
C ASP A 101 -3.08 0.84 -22.11
N TYR A 102 -1.87 0.28 -21.96
CA TYR A 102 -1.24 0.13 -20.65
C TYR A 102 -1.02 1.45 -19.92
N GLN A 103 -0.66 2.53 -20.61
CA GLN A 103 -0.36 3.81 -19.97
C GLN A 103 -1.63 4.50 -19.50
N ASP A 104 -2.67 4.50 -20.34
CA ASP A 104 -3.98 5.03 -19.99
C ASP A 104 -4.64 4.25 -18.84
N LEU A 105 -4.55 2.92 -18.88
CA LEU A 105 -5.03 2.05 -17.80
C LEU A 105 -4.35 2.42 -16.49
N LYS A 106 -3.01 2.49 -16.50
CA LYS A 106 -2.20 2.77 -15.32
C LYS A 106 -2.49 4.15 -14.74
N SER A 107 -2.62 5.17 -15.58
CA SER A 107 -2.95 6.54 -15.16
C SER A 107 -4.31 6.65 -14.49
N LYS A 108 -5.33 6.01 -15.05
CA LYS A 108 -6.68 6.01 -14.44
C LYS A 108 -6.70 5.26 -13.12
N VAL A 109 -6.05 4.09 -13.03
CA VAL A 109 -5.94 3.34 -11.77
C VAL A 109 -5.25 4.17 -10.70
N PHE A 110 -4.12 4.82 -11.04
CA PHE A 110 -3.38 5.63 -10.09
C PHE A 110 -4.17 6.85 -9.61
N LYS A 111 -4.98 7.47 -10.48
CA LYS A 111 -5.85 8.58 -10.09
C LYS A 111 -6.83 8.18 -8.99
N GLU A 112 -7.50 7.03 -9.14
CA GLU A 112 -8.44 6.54 -8.13
C GLU A 112 -7.73 6.02 -6.87
N ALA A 113 -6.52 5.47 -7.01
CA ALA A 113 -5.71 4.98 -5.89
C ALA A 113 -5.39 6.08 -4.86
N LYS A 114 -5.29 7.34 -5.29
CA LYS A 114 -5.03 8.51 -4.42
C LYS A 114 -6.14 8.77 -3.41
N ASN A 115 -7.35 8.29 -3.66
CA ASN A 115 -8.48 8.40 -2.75
C ASN A 115 -8.50 7.25 -1.71
N ILE A 116 -7.63 6.24 -1.86
CA ILE A 116 -7.56 5.07 -0.98
C ILE A 116 -6.29 5.11 -0.13
N PHE A 117 -5.15 5.34 -0.77
CA PHE A 117 -3.85 5.34 -0.13
C PHE A 117 -3.18 6.69 -0.32
N LYS A 118 -2.78 7.33 0.79
CA LYS A 118 -1.96 8.55 0.72
C LYS A 118 -0.61 8.29 0.06
N LEU A 119 -0.08 7.07 0.15
CA LEU A 119 1.12 6.61 -0.56
C LEU A 119 1.09 6.96 -2.04
N ALA A 120 -0.07 6.90 -2.71
CA ALA A 120 -0.23 7.26 -4.11
C ALA A 120 -0.11 8.78 -4.39
N ASN A 121 -0.12 9.62 -3.35
CA ASN A 121 0.17 11.05 -3.42
C ASN A 121 1.65 11.36 -3.09
N LEU A 122 2.50 10.34 -2.94
CA LEU A 122 3.86 10.46 -2.39
C LEU A 122 3.88 11.03 -0.97
N ASP A 123 2.76 10.91 -0.27
CA ASP A 123 2.59 11.24 1.14
C ASP A 123 2.45 9.94 1.92
N GLY A 124 3.20 9.77 3.00
CA GLY A 124 3.20 8.53 3.77
C GLY A 124 2.32 8.65 5.00
N ASP A 125 1.30 7.81 5.14
CA ASP A 125 0.49 7.73 6.35
C ASP A 125 0.48 6.32 6.93
N LEU A 126 0.64 6.23 8.25
CA LEU A 126 0.50 4.98 8.99
C LEU A 126 -0.88 4.34 8.79
N ASN A 127 -1.92 5.14 8.55
CA ASN A 127 -3.24 4.65 8.25
C ASN A 127 -3.29 3.83 6.94
N ASP A 128 -2.41 4.09 5.96
CA ASP A 128 -2.36 3.30 4.72
C ASP A 128 -2.10 1.81 5.00
N ILE A 129 -1.34 1.51 6.05
CA ILE A 129 -1.05 0.14 6.49
C ILE A 129 -2.34 -0.53 6.99
N LEU A 130 -3.14 0.18 7.81
CA LEU A 130 -4.43 -0.35 8.29
C LEU A 130 -5.42 -0.51 7.15
N VAL A 131 -5.50 0.46 6.23
CA VAL A 131 -6.35 0.37 5.04
C VAL A 131 -6.01 -0.90 4.26
N LEU A 132 -4.74 -1.16 3.97
CA LEU A 132 -4.33 -2.37 3.26
C LEU A 132 -4.73 -3.66 4.00
N VAL A 133 -4.47 -3.73 5.31
CA VAL A 133 -4.58 -4.96 6.09
C VAL A 133 -6.02 -5.27 6.52
N GLU A 134 -6.82 -4.26 6.85
CA GLU A 134 -8.15 -4.42 7.43
C GLU A 134 -9.27 -4.18 6.41
N GLU A 135 -9.08 -3.34 5.40
CA GLU A 135 -10.14 -3.02 4.43
C GLU A 135 -10.13 -3.89 3.18
N PHE A 136 -9.11 -4.73 2.97
CA PHE A 136 -9.03 -5.64 1.82
C PHE A 136 -8.85 -7.10 2.25
N ASP A 137 -9.52 -8.01 1.55
CA ASP A 137 -9.42 -9.46 1.76
C ASP A 137 -8.12 -10.04 1.17
N ILE A 138 -6.99 -9.67 1.78
CA ILE A 138 -5.65 -9.99 1.27
C ILE A 138 -5.08 -11.32 1.81
N PHE A 139 -5.63 -11.85 2.90
CA PHE A 139 -5.13 -13.05 3.58
C PHE A 139 -5.72 -14.33 3.00
N LYS A 140 -4.88 -15.31 2.71
CA LYS A 140 -5.32 -16.64 2.26
C LYS A 140 -5.67 -17.57 3.43
N ASN A 141 -5.07 -17.34 4.59
CA ASN A 141 -5.26 -18.17 5.78
C ASN A 141 -4.99 -17.38 7.07
N ILE A 142 -5.35 -17.98 8.21
CA ILE A 142 -5.20 -17.39 9.54
C ILE A 142 -3.72 -17.20 9.94
N GLU A 143 -2.82 -18.06 9.46
CA GLU A 143 -1.38 -17.99 9.77
C GLU A 143 -0.76 -16.71 9.22
N GLN A 144 -1.10 -16.31 7.99
CA GLN A 144 -0.65 -15.05 7.40
C GLN A 144 -1.13 -13.85 8.22
N LYS A 145 -2.39 -13.87 8.67
CA LYS A 145 -2.94 -12.81 9.53
C LYS A 145 -2.19 -12.72 10.86
N GLN A 146 -1.93 -13.86 11.51
CA GLN A 146 -1.16 -13.91 12.76
C GLN A 146 0.27 -13.38 12.58
N LYS A 147 0.95 -13.69 11.47
CA LYS A 147 2.28 -13.16 11.15
C LYS A 147 2.28 -11.63 11.04
N ILE A 148 1.25 -11.03 10.42
CA ILE A 148 1.13 -9.57 10.34
C ILE A 148 0.86 -8.95 11.71
N GLN A 149 0.03 -9.57 12.56
CA GLN A 149 -0.29 -9.04 13.88
C GLN A 149 0.92 -8.87 14.80
N ILE A 150 1.93 -9.74 14.66
CA ILE A 150 3.17 -9.67 15.44
C ILE A 150 4.31 -8.94 14.71
N LEU A 151 4.02 -8.37 13.52
CA LEU A 151 5.03 -7.74 12.69
C LEU A 151 5.45 -6.40 13.28
N ASN A 152 6.75 -6.12 13.17
CA ASN A 152 7.34 -4.84 13.51
C ASN A 152 7.67 -4.08 12.22
N PHE A 153 7.25 -2.82 12.17
CA PHE A 153 7.56 -1.90 11.10
C PHE A 153 8.67 -0.96 11.57
N ASP A 154 9.68 -0.78 10.72
CA ASP A 154 10.66 0.27 10.94
C ASP A 154 10.18 1.49 10.17
N ILE A 155 9.78 2.51 10.93
CA ILE A 155 9.11 3.70 10.46
C ILE A 155 9.98 4.91 10.77
N GLU A 156 10.46 5.59 9.74
CA GLU A 156 11.19 6.83 9.88
C GLU A 156 10.22 8.02 9.92
N PRO A 157 10.41 8.98 10.86
CA PRO A 157 9.68 10.23 10.82
C PRO A 157 10.02 11.02 9.54
N PHE A 158 9.12 11.90 9.13
CA PHE A 158 9.40 12.82 8.03
C PHE A 158 10.31 13.96 8.49
N ASP A 159 11.52 14.03 7.92
CA ASP A 159 12.56 14.98 8.35
C ASP A 159 12.70 16.21 7.44
N GLY A 160 11.81 16.41 6.45
CA GLY A 160 11.69 17.65 5.66
C GLY A 160 12.83 17.98 4.69
N CYS A 161 13.99 17.34 4.80
CA CYS A 161 15.16 17.57 3.94
C CYS A 161 15.25 16.63 2.73
N ASP A 162 14.57 15.49 2.76
CA ASP A 162 14.56 14.48 1.69
C ASP A 162 13.13 14.23 1.20
N ILE A 163 12.62 15.16 0.39
CA ILE A 163 11.33 14.97 -0.29
C ILE A 163 11.61 14.19 -1.59
N PRO A 164 11.12 12.96 -1.73
CA PRO A 164 11.23 12.25 -2.99
C PRO A 164 10.44 13.00 -4.07
N SER A 165 11.03 13.16 -5.26
CA SER A 165 10.40 13.83 -6.41
C SER A 165 9.95 12.86 -7.50
#